data_AF-A0A0Q9QLB7-F1
#
_entry.id   AF-A0A0Q9QLB7-F1
#
_cell.length_a   1.000
_cell.length_b   1.000
_cell.length_c   1.000
_cell.angle_alpha   90.00
_cell.angle_beta   90.00
_cell.angle_gamma   90.00
#
_symmetry.space_group_name_H-M   'P 1'
#
loop_
_entity.id
_entity.type
_entity.pdbx_description
1 polymer ?
#
loop_
_entity_poly.entity_id
_entity_poly.type
_entity_poly.pdbx_seq_one_letter_code
_entity_poly.pdbx_strand_id
1 'polypeptide(L)' 'MTIVLYEKLPEGQLLRLGERAWDDQLIQALNVANFILVGGKEYEMIEGRLNLDLDVFELLLVKAGSEGGGSKE' A
#
# COMPACT_ATOMS: atom_id res chain seq x y z
N MET A 1 0.32 15.59 -2.67
CA MET A 1 -0.32 14.85 -1.56
C MET A 1 0.75 14.03 -0.86
N THR A 2 0.79 13.99 0.47
CA THR A 2 1.66 13.04 1.18
C THR A 2 0.99 11.67 1.20
N ILE A 3 1.70 10.64 0.74
CA ILE A 3 1.23 9.25 0.80
C ILE A 3 2.10 8.47 1.78
N VAL A 4 1.45 7.82 2.74
CA VAL A 4 2.06 6.93 3.72
C VAL A 4 1.76 5.48 3.34
N LEU A 5 2.80 4.64 3.31
CA LEU A 5 2.69 3.23 2.95
C LEU A 5 2.66 2.38 4.21
N TYR A 6 1.67 1.51 4.33
CA TYR A 6 1.55 0.55 5.42
C TYR A 6 1.46 -0.88 4.88
N GLU A 7 2.28 -1.78 5.42
CA GLU A 7 2.07 -3.21 5.29
C GLU A 7 1.07 -3.65 6.36
N LYS A 8 -0.04 -4.26 5.92
CA LYS A 8 -1.01 -4.90 6.79
C LYS A 8 -0.57 -6.34 7.06
N LEU A 9 -0.19 -6.60 8.31
CA LEU A 9 0.19 -7.93 8.77
C LEU A 9 -1.06 -8.81 8.97
N PRO A 10 -0.92 -10.16 8.95
CA PRO A 10 -2.05 -11.09 9.11
C PRO A 10 -2.86 -10.87 10.39
N GLU A 11 -2.21 -10.37 11.45
CA GLU A 11 -2.82 -10.10 12.76
C GLU A 11 -3.57 -8.75 12.80
N GLY A 12 -3.66 -8.05 11.66
CA GLY A 12 -4.33 -6.75 11.52
C GLY A 12 -3.48 -5.54 11.92
N GLN A 13 -2.22 -5.77 12.32
CA GLN A 13 -1.28 -4.70 12.63
C GLN A 13 -0.82 -3.99 11.35
N LEU A 14 -0.57 -2.68 11.43
CA LEU A 14 -0.04 -1.88 10.33
C LEU A 14 1.43 -1.54 10.59
N LEU A 15 2.32 -2.03 9.74
CA LEU A 15 3.74 -1.70 9.75
C LEU A 15 4.00 -0.57 8.75
N ARG A 16 4.47 0.59 9.23
CA ARG A 16 4.81 1.72 8.34
C ARG A 16 6.06 1.39 7.53
N LEU A 17 5.90 1.36 6.20
CA LEU A 17 7.00 1.13 5.26
C LEU A 17 7.72 2.43 4.89
N GLY A 18 7.02 3.56 4.96
CA GLY A 18 7.58 4.88 4.70
C GLY A 18 6.52 5.89 4.27
N GLU A 19 6.96 7.09 3.95
CA GLU A 19 6.12 8.12 3.33
C GLU A 19 6.88 8.85 2.25
N ARG A 20 6.13 9.47 1.34
CA ARG A 20 6.69 10.32 0.30
C ARG A 20 5.62 11.24 -0.28
N ALA A 21 6.07 12.39 -0.78
CA ALA A 21 5.24 13.23 -1.63
C ALA A 21 5.07 12.55 -2.99
N TRP A 22 3.83 12.40 -3.42
CA TRP A 22 3.51 11.91 -4.76
C TRP A 22 2.95 13.07 -5.57
N ASP A 23 3.43 13.18 -6.81
CA ASP A 23 2.87 14.09 -7.79
C ASP A 23 1.65 13.46 -8.49
N ASP A 24 0.99 14.25 -9.33
CA ASP A 24 -0.23 13.82 -10.03
C ASP A 24 0.02 12.64 -10.99
N GLN A 25 1.23 12.51 -11.55
CA GLN A 25 1.57 11.39 -12.43
C GLN A 25 1.63 10.08 -11.66
N LEU A 26 2.28 10.07 -10.49
CA LEU A 26 2.34 8.88 -9.64
C LEU A 26 0.94 8.49 -9.11
N ILE A 27 0.12 9.49 -8.76
CA ILE A 27 -1.27 9.24 -8.34
C ILE A 27 -2.08 8.63 -9.50
N GLN A 28 -1.91 9.09 -10.74
CA GLN A 28 -2.58 8.48 -11.88
C GLN A 28 -2.15 7.03 -12.13
N ALA A 29 -0.86 6.73 -11.93
CA ALA A 29 -0.35 5.36 -12.07
C ALA A 29 -0.98 4.40 -11.05
N LEU A 30 -1.33 4.87 -9.84
CA LEU A 30 -2.04 4.04 -8.85
C LEU A 30 -3.37 3.51 -9.34
N ASN A 31 -4.09 4.29 -10.16
CA ASN A 31 -5.44 3.91 -10.60
C ASN A 31 -5.46 2.65 -11.48
N VAL A 32 -4.31 2.24 -12.01
CA VAL A 32 -4.17 1.07 -12.89
C VAL A 32 -3.18 0.04 -12.36
N ALA A 33 -2.42 0.36 -11.31
CA ALA A 33 -1.51 -0.58 -10.69
C ALA A 33 -2.28 -1.50 -9.73
N ASN A 34 -1.84 -2.75 -9.62
CA ASN A 34 -2.29 -3.69 -8.58
C ASN A 34 -1.20 -3.94 -7.54
N PHE A 35 0.06 -3.80 -7.95
CA PHE A 35 1.24 -4.06 -7.14
C PHE A 35 2.16 -2.85 -7.12
N ILE A 36 2.89 -2.68 -6.02
CA ILE A 36 3.97 -1.70 -5.91
C ILE A 36 5.25 -2.37 -5.43
N LEU A 37 6.39 -1.81 -5.84
CA LEU A 37 7.71 -2.27 -5.43
C LEU A 37 8.33 -1.26 -4.45
N VAL A 38 8.64 -1.70 -3.23
CA VAL A 38 9.25 -0.87 -2.19
C VAL A 38 10.42 -1.64 -1.57
N GLY A 39 11.62 -1.06 -1.60
CA GLY A 39 12.81 -1.69 -1.02
C GLY A 39 13.15 -3.06 -1.63
N GLY A 40 12.84 -3.27 -2.92
CA GLY A 40 13.05 -4.55 -3.62
C GLY A 40 12.03 -5.65 -3.27
N LYS A 41 10.97 -5.33 -2.54
CA LYS A 41 9.88 -6.24 -2.22
C LYS A 41 8.61 -5.80 -2.93
N GLU A 42 7.87 -6.77 -3.45
CA GLU A 42 6.60 -6.53 -4.11
C GLU A 42 5.45 -6.62 -3.10
N TYR A 43 4.47 -5.74 -3.27
CA TYR A 43 3.32 -5.61 -2.41
C TYR A 43 2.05 -5.44 -3.24
N GLU A 44 0.99 -6.17 -2.91
CA GLU A 44 -0.34 -5.97 -3.48
C GLU A 44 -1.04 -4.82 -2.75
N MET A 45 -1.67 -3.93 -3.51
CA MET A 45 -2.49 -2.85 -2.95
C MET A 45 -3.86 -3.38 -2.58
N ILE A 46 -4.25 -3.19 -1.31
CA ILE A 46 -5.52 -3.71 -0.81
C ILE A 46 -6.56 -2.61 -0.58
N GLU A 47 -6.13 -1.45 -0.08
CA GLU A 47 -7.04 -0.38 0.33
C GLU A 47 -6.31 0.97 0.35
N GLY A 48 -7.00 2.03 -0.05
CA GLY A 48 -6.58 3.40 0.17
C GLY A 48 -7.46 4.06 1.24
N ARG A 49 -6.83 4.65 2.26
CA ARG A 49 -7.50 5.35 3.36
C ARG A 49 -7.11 6.83 3.35
N LEU A 50 -8.09 7.71 3.15
CA LEU A 50 -7.87 9.14 3.31
C LEU A 50 -7.94 9.51 4.80
N ASN A 51 -6.79 9.83 5.39
CA ASN A 51 -6.68 10.20 6.80
C ASN A 51 -6.75 11.73 6.94
N LEU A 52 -7.94 12.23 7.29
CA LEU A 52 -8.21 13.67 7.41
C LEU A 52 -7.62 14.30 8.67
N ASP A 53 -7.38 13.51 9.72
CA ASP A 53 -6.79 14.01 10.97
C ASP A 53 -5.31 14.38 10.77
N LEU A 54 -4.64 13.67 9.85
CA LEU A 54 -3.22 13.86 9.53
C LEU A 54 -2.99 14.53 8.17
N ASP A 55 -4.04 14.79 7.40
CA ASP A 55 -3.98 15.32 6.02
C ASP A 55 -3.07 14.49 5.09
N VAL A 56 -3.16 13.16 5.20
CA VAL A 56 -2.38 12.22 4.38
C VAL A 56 -3.27 11.15 3.74
N PHE A 57 -2.83 10.64 2.60
CA PHE A 57 -3.39 9.41 2.03
C PHE A 57 -2.57 8.21 2.49
N GLU A 58 -3.22 7.18 2.98
CA GLU A 58 -2.56 5.97 3.46
C GLU A 58 -2.87 4.84 2.49
N LEU A 59 -1.83 4.22 1.95
CA LEU A 59 -1.95 3.07 1.08
C LEU A 59 -1.61 1.81 1.87
N LEU A 60 -2.61 0.94 2.02
CA LEU A 60 -2.48 -0.32 2.72
C LEU A 60 -2.11 -1.41 1.73
N LEU A 61 -1.14 -2.21 2.13
CA LEU A 61 -0.42 -3.15 1.27
C LEU A 61 -0.31 -4.51 1.97
N VAL A 62 -0.28 -5.59 1.20
CA VAL A 62 0.12 -6.92 1.69
C VAL A 62 1.30 -7.41 0.89
N LYS A 63 2.25 -8.08 1.53
CA LYS A 63 3.45 -8.58 0.85
C LYS A 63 3.09 -9.65 -0.17
N ALA A 64 3.49 -9.44 -1.43
CA ALA A 64 3.29 -10.43 -2.48
C ALA A 64 4.24 -11.62 -2.26
N GLY A 65 3.73 -12.84 -2.40
CA GLY A 65 4.53 -14.08 -2.29
C GLY A 65 4.76 -14.59 -0.86
N SER A 66 4.11 -14.03 0.16
CA SER A 66 3.88 -14.75 1.41
C SER A 66 2.59 -15.56 1.24
N GLU A 67 2.63 -16.88 1.44
CA GLU A 67 1.52 -17.83 1.27
C GLU A 67 0.27 -17.52 2.11
N GLY A 68 -0.49 -16.49 1.73
CA GLY A 68 -1.74 -16.10 2.39
C GLY A 68 -2.79 -15.50 1.45
N GLY A 69 -2.51 -15.41 0.15
CA GLY A 69 -3.49 -15.05 -0.86
C GLY A 69 -4.18 -16.30 -1.40
N GLY A 70 -5.24 -16.75 -0.73
CA GLY A 70 -6.01 -17.92 -1.14
C GLY A 70 -6.51 -17.84 -2.59
N SER A 71 -6.03 -18.75 -3.43
CA SER A 71 -6.79 -19.33 -4.54
C SER A 71 -6.97 -20.81 -4.17
N LYS A 72 -8.13 -21.17 -3.61
CA LYS A 72 -9.15 -21.99 -4.27
C LYS A 72 -8.60 -23.25 -4.94
N GLU A 73 -8.72 -24.37 -4.23
CA GLU A 73 -9.24 -25.63 -4.79
C GLU A 73 -10.58 -25.94 -4.12
#